data_AF-A0A955D2M7-F1
#
_entry.id   AF-A0A955D2M7-F1
#
_cell.length_a   1.000
_cell.length_b   1.000
_cell.length_c   1.000
_cell.angle_alpha   90.00
_cell.angle_beta   90.00
_cell.angle_gamma   90.00
#
_symmetry.space_group_name_H-M   'P 1'
#
loop_
_entity.id
_entity.type
_entity.pdbx_description
1 polymer ?
#
loop_
_entity_poly.entity_id
_entity_poly.type
_entity_poly.pdbx_seq_one_letter_code
_entity_poly.pdbx_strand_id
1 'polypeptide(L)'
;MASQPNITKGTCHVTFAFDIGQAVRLDAVAEALRGQASRLEILDRRRAPSHHRIEPAPILVRRAMEPVEVGGFRSEPEAMLAVYDFAGLTVGFTFALSGPLESLVRLSDALYENLALGEQARMLAKDLLQAVRTAVTRPGLAEVMEDYCIYQLATLEPPLLPEALLADHGGTIARILRAEQGPLSEGERRDAMESRLSYRPDDLLIIDWNAALALDRDIESSVAVLTFANLELLELRVLDARLDDLLDEAYDTVSNPGWRAAVGMGASASHVRRIAHLQVDAAVLYEQVNNAIKLLGDQFLARVYRVASRRFHIGEWDTSILRKLSTVEQIYAKVNDGQAARRMEYLEWIIILLIAVEVVMSLLR
;
A
#
# COMPACT_ATOMS: atom_id res chain seq x y z
N MET A 1 1.97 -38.89 -16.19
CA MET A 1 2.16 -37.42 -16.13
C MET A 1 1.22 -36.83 -17.15
N ALA A 2 0.33 -35.93 -16.74
CA ALA A 2 -0.50 -35.19 -17.70
C ALA A 2 0.41 -34.42 -18.67
N SER A 3 0.01 -34.31 -19.94
CA SER A 3 0.73 -33.50 -20.91
C SER A 3 0.75 -32.04 -20.44
N GLN A 4 1.90 -31.41 -20.50
CA GLN A 4 2.05 -30.02 -20.08
C GLN A 4 1.22 -29.07 -20.97
N PRO A 5 0.32 -28.25 -20.42
CA PRO A 5 -0.48 -27.32 -21.21
C PRO A 5 0.39 -26.17 -21.71
N ASN A 6 0.08 -25.72 -22.91
CA ASN A 6 0.72 -24.60 -23.57
C ASN A 6 -0.16 -23.35 -23.46
N ILE A 7 0.41 -22.24 -23.03
CA ILE A 7 -0.24 -20.93 -23.02
C ILE A 7 -0.17 -20.42 -24.45
N THR A 8 -1.32 -20.29 -25.11
CA THR A 8 -1.40 -19.72 -26.47
C THR A 8 -1.70 -18.23 -26.42
N LYS A 9 -2.37 -17.78 -25.36
CA LYS A 9 -2.56 -16.37 -25.04
C LYS A 9 -2.58 -16.18 -23.53
N GLY A 10 -1.73 -15.31 -23.03
CA GLY A 10 -1.72 -14.91 -21.64
C GLY A 10 -0.97 -13.60 -21.45
N THR A 11 -1.03 -13.08 -20.23
CA THR A 11 -0.46 -11.79 -19.87
C THR A 11 0.09 -11.87 -18.45
N CYS A 12 1.30 -11.40 -18.19
CA CYS A 12 1.76 -11.14 -16.82
C CYS A 12 1.71 -9.63 -16.58
N HIS A 13 0.98 -9.22 -15.56
CA HIS A 13 0.94 -7.85 -15.09
C HIS A 13 1.86 -7.74 -13.87
N VAL A 14 2.89 -6.91 -13.97
CA VAL A 14 3.83 -6.63 -12.88
C VAL A 14 3.60 -5.20 -12.46
N THR A 15 3.23 -4.97 -11.20
CA THR A 15 2.95 -3.62 -10.70
C THR A 15 3.87 -3.29 -9.54
N PHE A 16 4.44 -2.09 -9.55
CA PHE A 16 5.14 -1.48 -8.43
C PHE A 16 4.30 -0.34 -7.87
N ALA A 17 4.15 -0.27 -6.56
CA ALA A 17 3.49 0.81 -5.85
C ALA A 17 4.52 1.70 -5.15
N PHE A 18 4.26 3.00 -5.12
CA PHE A 18 5.08 4.04 -4.49
C PHE A 18 4.19 5.06 -3.77
N ASP A 19 4.64 5.55 -2.61
CA ASP A 19 4.14 6.79 -1.99
C ASP A 19 4.96 7.95 -2.57
N ILE A 20 4.28 8.95 -3.14
CA ILE A 20 4.90 10.13 -3.76
C ILE A 20 4.68 11.43 -2.97
N GLY A 21 4.08 11.37 -1.78
CA GLY A 21 3.81 12.52 -0.92
C GLY A 21 2.66 12.28 0.05
N GLN A 22 2.08 13.36 0.59
CA GLN A 22 1.01 13.25 1.59
C GLN A 22 -0.40 13.24 0.97
N ALA A 23 -0.61 14.00 -0.11
CA ALA A 23 -1.90 14.09 -0.79
C ALA A 23 -1.71 14.65 -2.20
N VAL A 24 -2.61 14.31 -3.13
CA VAL A 24 -2.55 14.75 -4.52
C VAL A 24 -3.86 15.36 -4.98
N ARG A 25 -3.77 16.52 -5.64
CA ARG A 25 -4.90 17.12 -6.36
C ARG A 25 -4.97 16.54 -7.77
N LEU A 26 -5.79 15.52 -7.97
CA LEU A 26 -5.89 14.80 -9.26
C LEU A 26 -6.24 15.70 -10.46
N ASP A 27 -7.06 16.74 -10.27
CA ASP A 27 -7.36 17.69 -11.35
C ASP A 27 -6.12 18.50 -11.75
N ALA A 28 -5.28 18.91 -10.79
CA ALA A 28 -4.03 19.59 -11.07
C ALA A 28 -3.00 18.65 -11.74
N VAL A 29 -3.04 17.34 -11.44
CA VAL A 29 -2.24 16.33 -12.16
C VAL A 29 -2.69 16.24 -13.62
N ALA A 30 -3.99 16.13 -13.87
CA ALA A 30 -4.53 16.09 -15.23
C ALA A 30 -4.17 17.35 -16.03
N GLU A 31 -4.25 18.53 -15.39
CA GLU A 31 -3.84 19.81 -15.98
C GLU A 31 -2.34 19.92 -16.25
N ALA A 32 -1.48 19.31 -15.42
CA ALA A 32 -0.04 19.29 -15.62
C ALA A 32 0.37 18.38 -16.79
N LEU A 33 -0.37 17.28 -17.01
CA LEU A 33 -0.05 16.24 -17.99
C LEU A 33 -0.79 16.37 -19.33
N ARG A 34 -1.44 17.51 -19.58
CA ARG A 34 -2.30 17.84 -20.75
C ARG A 34 -2.18 16.90 -21.94
N GLY A 35 -3.21 16.10 -22.19
CA GLY A 35 -3.32 15.21 -23.36
C GLY A 35 -2.58 13.87 -23.23
N GLN A 36 -1.84 13.64 -22.15
CA GLN A 36 -1.16 12.37 -21.85
C GLN A 36 -1.84 11.59 -20.70
N ALA A 37 -2.83 12.20 -20.05
CA ALA A 37 -3.56 11.65 -18.92
C ALA A 37 -4.99 11.27 -19.33
N SER A 38 -5.43 10.09 -18.90
CA SER A 38 -6.82 9.63 -18.92
C SER A 38 -7.25 9.30 -17.50
N ARG A 39 -8.56 9.17 -17.22
CA ARG A 39 -9.01 8.59 -15.94
C ARG A 39 -9.05 7.07 -16.03
N LEU A 40 -8.64 6.39 -14.96
CA LEU A 40 -8.78 4.94 -14.87
C LEU A 40 -10.28 4.60 -14.75
N GLU A 41 -10.87 4.14 -15.85
CA GLU A 41 -12.21 3.58 -15.85
C GLU A 41 -12.11 2.06 -15.62
N ILE A 42 -12.57 1.58 -14.47
CA ILE A 42 -12.83 0.16 -14.27
C ILE A 42 -14.08 -0.16 -15.10
N LEU A 43 -13.88 -0.46 -16.38
CA LEU A 43 -14.94 -0.90 -17.27
C LEU A 43 -15.21 -2.37 -16.98
N ASP A 44 -16.15 -2.63 -16.08
CA ASP A 44 -16.65 -3.97 -15.92
C ASP A 44 -17.44 -4.38 -17.17
N ARG A 45 -16.85 -5.27 -17.98
CA ARG A 45 -17.51 -5.83 -19.17
C ARG A 45 -18.64 -6.80 -18.79
N ARG A 46 -18.72 -7.21 -17.51
CA ARG A 46 -19.68 -8.21 -17.01
C ARG A 46 -20.99 -7.57 -16.55
N ARG A 47 -21.66 -6.77 -17.39
CA ARG A 47 -23.02 -6.24 -17.14
C ARG A 47 -23.27 -5.69 -15.72
N ALA A 48 -22.25 -5.21 -15.01
CA ALA A 48 -22.44 -4.47 -13.77
C ALA A 48 -22.83 -3.04 -14.16
N PRO A 49 -23.85 -2.44 -13.52
CA PRO A 49 -24.22 -1.09 -13.87
C PRO A 49 -23.09 -0.10 -13.51
N SER A 50 -22.98 0.98 -14.30
CA SER A 50 -21.81 1.86 -14.48
C SER A 50 -21.42 2.77 -13.29
N HIS A 51 -21.79 2.39 -12.06
CA HIS A 51 -21.58 3.16 -10.84
C HIS A 51 -20.47 2.60 -9.94
N HIS A 52 -19.57 1.76 -10.47
CA HIS A 52 -18.50 1.12 -9.70
C HIS A 52 -17.14 1.67 -10.14
N ARG A 53 -16.76 2.83 -9.62
CA ARG A 53 -15.49 3.50 -9.95
C ARG A 53 -14.77 3.92 -8.70
N ILE A 54 -13.46 3.70 -8.65
CA ILE A 54 -12.62 4.28 -7.58
C ILE A 54 -12.93 5.77 -7.57
N GLU A 55 -13.35 6.31 -6.44
CA GLU A 55 -13.76 7.70 -6.30
C GLU A 55 -12.87 8.36 -5.24
N PRO A 56 -12.07 9.36 -5.65
CA PRO A 56 -11.94 9.89 -7.02
C PRO A 56 -11.16 8.95 -7.96
N ALA A 57 -11.52 8.96 -9.25
CA ALA A 57 -10.91 8.06 -10.23
C ALA A 57 -9.43 8.41 -10.46
N PRO A 58 -8.50 7.43 -10.33
CA PRO A 58 -7.08 7.67 -10.50
C PRO A 58 -6.74 8.25 -11.88
N ILE A 59 -5.68 9.06 -11.93
CA ILE A 59 -5.15 9.56 -13.19
C ILE A 59 -4.19 8.53 -13.79
N LEU A 60 -4.55 8.01 -14.96
CA LEU A 60 -3.79 7.04 -15.72
C LEU A 60 -2.93 7.73 -16.77
N VAL A 61 -1.67 7.32 -16.88
CA VAL A 61 -0.67 7.87 -17.79
C VAL A 61 0.07 6.73 -18.44
N ARG A 62 0.12 6.75 -19.78
CA ARG A 62 0.93 5.81 -20.56
C ARG A 62 2.30 6.41 -20.85
N ARG A 63 3.36 5.64 -20.64
CA ARG A 63 4.75 6.07 -20.87
C ARG A 63 5.44 5.07 -21.77
N ALA A 64 5.83 5.51 -22.97
CA ALA A 64 6.67 4.72 -23.85
C ALA A 64 8.02 4.44 -23.18
N MET A 65 8.53 3.24 -23.36
CA MET A 65 9.82 2.81 -22.81
C MET A 65 10.45 1.74 -23.71
N GLU A 66 11.76 1.54 -23.55
CA GLU A 66 12.43 0.39 -24.13
C GLU A 66 11.95 -0.90 -23.44
N PRO A 67 11.51 -1.93 -24.18
CA PRO A 67 11.11 -3.19 -23.60
C PRO A 67 12.20 -3.82 -22.72
N VAL A 68 11.81 -4.36 -21.58
CA VAL A 68 12.71 -5.05 -20.65
C VAL A 68 12.56 -6.55 -20.83
N GLU A 69 13.68 -7.27 -20.81
CA GLU A 69 13.71 -8.73 -20.86
C GLU A 69 13.88 -9.32 -19.45
N VAL A 70 12.95 -10.18 -19.04
CA VAL A 70 12.97 -10.86 -17.73
C VAL A 70 12.54 -12.31 -17.92
N GLY A 71 13.32 -13.26 -17.40
CA GLY A 71 12.95 -14.68 -17.43
C GLY A 71 12.76 -15.27 -18.85
N GLY A 72 13.31 -14.64 -19.89
CA GLY A 72 13.10 -15.01 -21.29
C GLY A 72 11.82 -14.44 -21.92
N PHE A 73 11.11 -13.57 -21.21
CA PHE A 73 9.95 -12.82 -21.69
C PHE A 73 10.32 -11.36 -21.88
N ARG A 74 9.63 -10.69 -22.81
CA ARG A 74 9.85 -9.29 -23.13
C ARG A 74 8.60 -8.49 -22.78
N SER A 75 8.78 -7.34 -22.12
CA SER A 75 7.67 -6.45 -21.81
C SER A 75 7.12 -5.78 -23.07
N GLU A 76 5.89 -5.28 -22.98
CA GLU A 76 5.37 -4.29 -23.92
C GLU A 76 6.23 -3.01 -23.88
N PRO A 77 6.29 -2.22 -24.97
CA PRO A 77 7.09 -0.99 -25.07
C PRO A 77 6.44 0.21 -24.35
N GLU A 78 5.60 -0.05 -23.35
CA GLU A 78 4.83 0.96 -22.63
C GLU A 78 4.64 0.53 -21.17
N ALA A 79 4.89 1.47 -20.25
CA ALA A 79 4.52 1.36 -18.85
C ALA A 79 3.23 2.12 -18.57
N MET A 80 2.42 1.56 -17.68
CA MET A 80 1.17 2.17 -17.22
C MET A 80 1.35 2.77 -15.83
N LEU A 81 1.14 4.06 -15.67
CA LEU A 81 1.24 4.74 -14.39
C LEU A 81 -0.13 5.20 -13.92
N ALA A 82 -0.49 4.98 -12.65
CA ALA A 82 -1.74 5.49 -12.09
C ALA A 82 -1.50 6.26 -10.79
N VAL A 83 -1.99 7.50 -10.74
CA VAL A 83 -1.88 8.40 -9.57
C VAL A 83 -3.20 8.44 -8.82
N TYR A 84 -3.15 8.21 -7.52
CA TYR A 84 -4.28 8.20 -6.59
C TYR A 84 -4.28 9.49 -5.76
N ASP A 85 -5.45 9.88 -5.23
CA ASP A 85 -5.64 11.14 -4.50
C ASP A 85 -4.94 11.17 -3.14
N PHE A 86 -4.75 10.00 -2.52
CA PHE A 86 -3.95 9.81 -1.31
C PHE A 86 -2.44 9.74 -1.58
N ALA A 87 -1.96 10.21 -2.74
CA ALA A 87 -0.54 10.21 -3.14
C ALA A 87 0.11 8.84 -3.35
N GLY A 88 -0.70 7.79 -3.50
CA GLY A 88 -0.26 6.53 -4.08
C GLY A 88 0.01 6.66 -5.58
N LEU A 89 1.07 6.01 -6.06
CA LEU A 89 1.43 5.90 -7.47
C LEU A 89 1.74 4.44 -7.80
N THR A 90 1.09 3.89 -8.82
CA THR A 90 1.47 2.59 -9.38
C THR A 90 2.22 2.75 -10.70
N VAL A 91 3.17 1.85 -10.96
CA VAL A 91 3.89 1.71 -12.23
C VAL A 91 3.79 0.25 -12.67
N GLY A 92 3.09 0.00 -13.77
CA GLY A 92 2.78 -1.32 -14.29
C GLY A 92 3.52 -1.64 -15.58
N PHE A 93 4.06 -2.85 -15.65
CA PHE A 93 4.64 -3.46 -16.85
C PHE A 93 3.79 -4.66 -17.26
N THR A 94 3.71 -4.90 -18.56
CA THR A 94 2.94 -6.02 -19.13
C THR A 94 3.86 -6.91 -19.95
N PHE A 95 3.79 -8.22 -19.74
CA PHE A 95 4.53 -9.22 -20.52
C PHE A 95 3.54 -10.15 -21.22
N ALA A 96 3.66 -10.30 -22.53
CA ALA A 96 2.88 -11.29 -23.27
C ALA A 96 3.37 -12.70 -22.92
N LEU A 97 2.46 -13.57 -22.48
CA LEU A 97 2.77 -14.95 -22.12
C LEU A 97 2.40 -15.89 -23.27
N SER A 98 3.37 -16.69 -23.69
CA SER A 98 3.18 -17.79 -24.62
C SER A 98 4.16 -18.91 -24.29
N GLY A 99 3.78 -20.15 -24.57
CA GLY A 99 4.62 -21.31 -24.32
C GLY A 99 4.20 -22.14 -23.11
N PRO A 100 5.03 -23.12 -22.71
CA PRO A 100 4.61 -24.14 -21.76
C PRO A 100 4.37 -23.56 -20.35
N LEU A 101 3.36 -24.03 -19.60
CA LEU A 101 3.04 -23.48 -18.26
C LEU A 101 4.24 -23.41 -17.30
N GLU A 102 5.10 -24.44 -17.30
CA GLU A 102 6.36 -24.50 -16.54
C GLU A 102 7.30 -23.30 -16.80
N SER A 103 7.24 -22.67 -17.97
CA SER A 103 8.06 -21.48 -18.26
C SER A 103 7.75 -20.32 -17.32
N LEU A 104 6.52 -20.26 -16.78
CA LEU A 104 6.13 -19.24 -15.80
C LEU A 104 6.85 -19.38 -14.47
N VAL A 105 7.33 -20.57 -14.11
CA VAL A 105 8.13 -20.77 -12.88
C VAL A 105 9.46 -20.04 -12.97
N ARG A 106 10.08 -20.03 -14.16
CA ARG A 106 11.28 -19.23 -14.43
C ARG A 106 11.00 -17.74 -14.47
N LEU A 107 9.86 -17.35 -15.04
CA LEU A 107 9.45 -15.96 -15.05
C LEU A 107 9.17 -15.45 -13.62
N SER A 108 8.46 -16.23 -12.80
CA SER A 108 8.10 -15.83 -11.43
C SER A 108 9.30 -15.65 -10.53
N ASP A 109 10.25 -16.59 -10.59
CA ASP A 109 11.52 -16.50 -9.87
C ASP A 109 12.38 -15.31 -10.35
N ALA A 110 12.42 -15.07 -11.67
CA ALA A 110 13.16 -13.93 -12.22
C ALA A 110 12.51 -12.56 -11.93
N LEU A 111 11.20 -12.51 -11.68
CA LEU A 111 10.48 -11.29 -11.32
C LEU A 111 10.53 -11.01 -9.81
N TYR A 112 10.66 -12.05 -8.98
CA TYR A 112 10.73 -11.92 -7.53
C TYR A 112 11.90 -11.01 -7.12
N GLU A 113 11.58 -9.90 -6.43
CA GLU A 113 12.56 -8.89 -5.99
C GLU A 113 13.50 -8.41 -7.12
N ASN A 114 12.99 -8.31 -8.36
CA ASN A 114 13.81 -7.93 -9.51
C ASN A 114 14.29 -6.47 -9.40
N LEU A 115 15.55 -6.29 -9.00
CA LEU A 115 16.16 -4.99 -8.77
C LEU A 115 16.16 -4.08 -10.00
N ALA A 116 16.48 -4.61 -11.18
CA ALA A 116 16.57 -3.82 -12.40
C ALA A 116 15.20 -3.28 -12.83
N LEU A 117 14.15 -4.10 -12.75
CA LEU A 117 12.78 -3.69 -13.05
C LEU A 117 12.26 -2.70 -11.99
N GLY A 118 12.58 -2.92 -10.71
CA GLY A 118 12.26 -2.01 -9.62
C GLY A 118 12.96 -0.64 -9.75
N GLU A 119 14.22 -0.61 -10.20
CA GLU A 119 14.94 0.64 -10.52
C GLU A 119 14.30 1.39 -11.69
N GLN A 120 13.91 0.67 -12.76
CA GLN A 120 13.19 1.25 -13.89
C GLN A 120 11.84 1.83 -13.45
N ALA A 121 11.08 1.10 -12.63
CA ALA A 121 9.81 1.57 -12.07
C ALA A 121 10.01 2.84 -11.24
N ARG A 122 11.04 2.85 -10.39
CA ARG A 122 11.40 4.00 -9.55
C ARG A 122 11.83 5.22 -10.37
N MET A 123 12.54 5.04 -11.48
CA MET A 123 12.87 6.13 -12.41
C MET A 123 11.61 6.75 -13.02
N LEU A 124 10.71 5.91 -13.55
CA LEU A 124 9.43 6.38 -14.10
C LEU A 124 8.58 7.11 -13.05
N ALA A 125 8.57 6.62 -11.81
CA ALA A 125 7.89 7.27 -10.70
C ALA A 125 8.49 8.65 -10.37
N LYS A 126 9.83 8.76 -10.31
CA LYS A 126 10.53 10.03 -10.08
C LYS A 126 10.24 11.06 -11.19
N ASP A 127 10.26 10.62 -12.44
CA ASP A 127 9.99 11.49 -13.59
C ASP A 127 8.55 12.01 -13.56
N LEU A 128 7.58 11.14 -13.25
CA LEU A 128 6.19 11.55 -13.10
C LEU A 128 6.01 12.52 -11.93
N LEU A 129 6.58 12.22 -10.76
CA LEU A 129 6.55 13.10 -9.60
C LEU A 129 7.14 14.47 -9.91
N GLN A 130 8.24 14.53 -10.66
CA GLN A 130 8.82 15.80 -11.08
C GLN A 130 7.86 16.60 -11.97
N ALA A 131 7.16 15.95 -12.90
CA ALA A 131 6.18 16.59 -13.78
C ALA A 131 4.95 17.11 -13.03
N VAL A 132 4.52 16.42 -11.96
CA VAL A 132 3.28 16.74 -11.22
C VAL A 132 3.54 17.37 -9.85
N ARG A 133 4.80 17.75 -9.55
CA ARG A 133 5.26 18.17 -8.22
C ARG A 133 4.37 19.22 -7.55
N THR A 134 3.84 20.19 -8.29
CA THR A 134 2.98 21.27 -7.78
C THR A 134 1.56 20.82 -7.43
N ALA A 135 1.16 19.63 -7.86
CA ALA A 135 -0.11 19.00 -7.52
C ALA A 135 -0.02 18.13 -6.25
N VAL A 136 1.20 17.85 -5.77
CA VAL A 136 1.46 16.97 -4.63
C VAL A 136 1.79 17.78 -3.38
N THR A 137 1.14 17.45 -2.26
CA THR A 137 1.42 18.02 -0.95
C THR A 137 2.60 17.29 -0.31
N ARG A 138 3.63 18.03 0.12
CA ARG A 138 4.89 17.47 0.64
C ARG A 138 5.48 16.39 -0.30
N PRO A 139 5.83 16.75 -1.55
CA PRO A 139 6.30 15.79 -2.54
C PRO A 139 7.59 15.11 -2.10
N GLY A 140 7.61 13.78 -2.16
CA GLY A 140 8.77 12.96 -1.82
C GLY A 140 8.48 11.52 -2.17
N LEU A 141 9.46 10.81 -2.72
CA LEU A 141 9.31 9.40 -3.03
C LEU A 141 9.78 8.58 -1.84
N ALA A 142 8.89 7.80 -1.23
CA ALA A 142 9.25 6.90 -0.15
C ALA A 142 10.29 5.86 -0.60
N GLU A 143 11.14 5.41 0.33
CA GLU A 143 12.09 4.33 0.04
C GLU A 143 11.37 2.98 -0.09
N VAL A 144 10.37 2.74 0.77
CA VAL A 144 9.52 1.55 0.74
C VAL A 144 8.73 1.52 -0.58
N MET A 145 8.66 0.35 -1.18
CA MET A 145 7.83 0.05 -2.35
C MET A 145 7.21 -1.34 -2.16
N GLU A 146 6.12 -1.60 -2.87
CA GLU A 146 5.53 -2.93 -2.98
C GLU A 146 5.44 -3.34 -4.44
N ASP A 147 5.73 -4.60 -4.74
CA ASP A 147 5.54 -5.18 -6.06
C ASP A 147 4.57 -6.37 -6.04
N TYR A 148 3.82 -6.54 -7.12
CA TYR A 148 2.87 -7.65 -7.24
C TYR A 148 2.73 -8.13 -8.67
N CYS A 149 2.72 -9.45 -8.84
CA CYS A 149 2.61 -10.12 -10.14
C CYS A 149 1.26 -10.80 -10.30
N ILE A 150 0.60 -10.62 -11.45
CA ILE A 150 -0.66 -11.30 -11.80
C ILE A 150 -0.48 -12.02 -13.14
N TYR A 151 -0.54 -13.35 -13.10
CA TYR A 151 -0.41 -14.21 -14.27
C TYR A 151 -1.78 -14.58 -14.84
N GLN A 152 -2.13 -14.00 -15.99
CA GLN A 152 -3.31 -14.34 -16.76
C GLN A 152 -3.03 -15.46 -17.76
N LEU A 153 -3.74 -16.56 -17.61
CA LEU A 153 -3.85 -17.65 -18.58
C LEU A 153 -5.16 -17.45 -19.36
N ALA A 154 -5.14 -16.65 -20.42
CA ALA A 154 -6.36 -16.36 -21.18
C ALA A 154 -6.80 -17.52 -22.09
N THR A 155 -5.85 -18.29 -22.62
CA THR A 155 -6.13 -19.50 -23.42
C THR A 155 -5.00 -20.51 -23.27
N LEU A 156 -5.38 -21.76 -23.02
CA LEU A 156 -4.50 -22.92 -22.91
C LEU A 156 -4.79 -23.92 -24.04
N GLU A 157 -3.75 -24.65 -24.45
CA GLU A 157 -3.85 -25.76 -25.39
C GLU A 157 -3.18 -27.02 -24.78
N PRO A 158 -3.92 -28.14 -24.59
CA PRO A 158 -5.36 -28.25 -24.78
C PRO A 158 -6.14 -27.35 -23.78
N PRO A 159 -7.39 -26.97 -24.09
CA PRO A 159 -8.23 -26.25 -23.13
C PRO A 159 -8.43 -27.09 -21.85
N LEU A 160 -8.22 -26.48 -20.69
CA LEU A 160 -8.39 -27.11 -19.39
C LEU A 160 -9.43 -26.36 -18.57
N LEU A 161 -10.31 -27.11 -17.90
CA LEU A 161 -11.17 -26.56 -16.85
C LEU A 161 -10.36 -26.34 -15.55
N PRO A 162 -10.79 -25.40 -14.68
CA PRO A 162 -10.15 -25.12 -13.40
C PRO A 162 -9.78 -26.36 -12.59
N GLU A 163 -10.70 -27.33 -12.47
CA GLU A 163 -10.51 -28.53 -11.65
C GLU A 163 -9.39 -29.42 -12.20
N ALA A 164 -9.34 -29.60 -13.52
CA ALA A 164 -8.30 -30.39 -14.18
C ALA A 164 -6.94 -29.69 -14.08
N LEU A 165 -6.92 -28.38 -14.29
CA LEU A 165 -5.71 -27.56 -14.15
C LEU A 165 -5.13 -27.67 -12.72
N LEU A 166 -5.98 -27.58 -11.70
CA LEU A 166 -5.58 -27.69 -10.29
C LEU A 166 -5.11 -29.11 -9.92
N ALA A 167 -5.81 -30.14 -10.40
CA ALA A 167 -5.46 -31.54 -10.11
C ALA A 167 -4.13 -31.94 -10.74
N ASP A 168 -3.93 -31.61 -12.01
CA ASP A 168 -2.79 -32.09 -12.80
C ASP A 168 -1.58 -31.15 -12.71
N HIS A 169 -1.79 -29.85 -12.49
CA HIS A 169 -0.74 -28.83 -12.51
C HIS A 169 -0.67 -27.95 -11.26
N GLY A 170 -1.40 -28.29 -10.18
CA GLY A 170 -1.39 -27.52 -8.93
C GLY A 170 0.00 -27.36 -8.31
N GLY A 171 0.90 -28.33 -8.48
CA GLY A 171 2.29 -28.19 -8.03
C GLY A 171 3.08 -27.12 -8.81
N THR A 172 2.87 -27.01 -10.12
CA THR A 172 3.46 -25.95 -10.94
C THR A 172 2.86 -24.59 -10.60
N ILE A 173 1.54 -24.53 -10.40
CA ILE A 173 0.84 -23.29 -10.01
C ILE A 173 1.33 -22.78 -8.66
N ALA A 174 1.47 -23.66 -7.66
CA ALA A 174 2.00 -23.27 -6.36
C ALA A 174 3.43 -22.71 -6.47
N ARG A 175 4.29 -23.32 -7.31
CA ARG A 175 5.65 -22.80 -7.58
C ARG A 175 5.63 -21.42 -8.25
N ILE A 176 4.75 -21.19 -9.22
CA ILE A 176 4.57 -19.87 -9.85
C ILE A 176 4.14 -18.85 -8.79
N LEU A 177 3.13 -19.19 -7.97
CA LEU A 177 2.59 -18.31 -6.94
C LEU A 177 3.61 -17.99 -5.85
N ARG A 178 4.55 -18.90 -5.56
CA ARG A 178 5.61 -18.71 -4.56
C ARG A 178 6.92 -18.16 -5.12
N ALA A 179 7.04 -18.07 -6.45
CA ALA A 179 8.30 -17.77 -7.13
C ALA A 179 9.43 -18.78 -6.82
N GLU A 180 9.11 -20.07 -6.73
CA GLU A 180 10.05 -21.13 -6.34
C GLU A 180 10.32 -22.11 -7.48
N GLN A 181 11.60 -22.32 -7.83
CA GLN A 181 11.99 -23.31 -8.84
C GLN A 181 11.84 -24.76 -8.32
N GLY A 182 12.13 -24.94 -7.03
CA GLY A 182 12.18 -26.25 -6.39
C GLY A 182 10.80 -26.82 -6.06
N PRO A 183 10.71 -28.14 -5.80
CA PRO A 183 9.45 -28.75 -5.36
C PRO A 183 9.03 -28.20 -3.98
N LEU A 184 7.77 -27.82 -3.87
CA LEU A 184 7.15 -27.38 -2.61
C LEU A 184 6.62 -28.57 -1.81
N SER A 185 6.64 -28.46 -0.49
CA SER A 185 5.98 -29.43 0.40
C SER A 185 4.47 -29.45 0.16
N GLU A 186 3.79 -30.54 0.51
CA GLU A 186 2.32 -30.62 0.36
C GLU A 186 1.58 -29.58 1.22
N GLY A 187 2.17 -29.17 2.35
CA GLY A 187 1.64 -28.07 3.16
C GLY A 187 1.71 -26.73 2.43
N GLU A 188 2.89 -26.40 1.90
CA GLU A 188 3.11 -25.16 1.12
C GLU A 188 2.26 -25.10 -0.14
N ARG A 189 2.13 -26.23 -0.85
CA ARG A 189 1.26 -26.32 -2.02
C ARG A 189 -0.19 -26.02 -1.66
N ARG A 190 -0.67 -26.53 -0.52
CA ARG A 190 -2.04 -26.30 -0.06
C ARG A 190 -2.27 -24.85 0.33
N ASP A 191 -1.32 -24.25 1.07
CA ASP A 191 -1.36 -22.85 1.51
C ASP A 191 -1.35 -21.89 0.31
N ALA A 192 -0.39 -22.05 -0.61
CA ALA A 192 -0.27 -21.21 -1.80
C ALA A 192 -1.54 -21.20 -2.67
N MET A 193 -2.29 -22.31 -2.65
CA MET A 193 -3.51 -22.46 -3.42
C MET A 193 -4.76 -22.33 -2.55
N GLU A 194 -4.71 -21.85 -1.31
CA GLU A 194 -5.90 -21.81 -0.44
C GLU A 194 -6.95 -20.80 -0.93
N SER A 195 -6.48 -19.63 -1.34
CA SER A 195 -7.31 -18.48 -1.68
C SER A 195 -7.78 -18.51 -3.13
N ARG A 196 -8.76 -19.40 -3.42
CA ARG A 196 -9.36 -19.57 -4.75
C ARG A 196 -10.73 -18.89 -4.86
N LEU A 197 -10.96 -18.25 -5.99
CA LEU A 197 -12.22 -17.64 -6.38
C LEU A 197 -12.58 -18.04 -7.80
N SER A 198 -13.88 -18.10 -8.07
CA SER A 198 -14.45 -18.31 -9.38
C SER A 198 -15.79 -17.57 -9.45
N TYR A 199 -16.05 -16.96 -10.60
CA TYR A 199 -17.31 -16.33 -10.96
C TYR A 199 -18.11 -17.22 -11.90
N ARG A 200 -17.44 -17.91 -12.84
CA ARG A 200 -18.02 -18.88 -13.78
C ARG A 200 -17.36 -20.26 -13.64
N PRO A 201 -18.04 -21.34 -14.01
CA PRO A 201 -17.46 -22.69 -13.95
C PRO A 201 -16.15 -22.87 -14.74
N ASP A 202 -15.86 -21.99 -15.70
CA ASP A 202 -14.67 -22.03 -16.55
C ASP A 202 -13.58 -21.03 -16.14
N ASP A 203 -13.79 -20.23 -15.09
CA ASP A 203 -12.80 -19.28 -14.58
C ASP A 203 -12.24 -19.64 -13.20
N LEU A 204 -11.01 -19.18 -12.96
CA LEU A 204 -10.31 -19.38 -11.69
C LEU A 204 -9.42 -18.19 -11.42
N LEU A 205 -9.44 -17.69 -10.20
CA LEU A 205 -8.49 -16.73 -9.66
C LEU A 205 -7.92 -17.31 -8.36
N ILE A 206 -6.60 -17.42 -8.29
CA ILE A 206 -5.87 -17.81 -7.09
C ILE A 206 -5.03 -16.61 -6.65
N ILE A 207 -5.17 -16.20 -5.40
CA ILE A 207 -4.48 -15.04 -4.84
C ILE A 207 -3.53 -15.53 -3.77
N ASP A 208 -2.24 -15.29 -3.95
CA ASP A 208 -1.21 -15.55 -2.94
C ASP A 208 -0.47 -14.26 -2.55
N TRP A 209 0.44 -14.34 -1.59
CA TRP A 209 1.22 -13.21 -1.09
C TRP A 209 2.17 -12.65 -2.16
N ASN A 210 2.91 -13.51 -2.88
CA ASN A 210 3.87 -13.06 -3.90
C ASN A 210 3.19 -12.74 -5.25
N ALA A 211 2.11 -13.43 -5.58
CA ALA A 211 1.46 -13.30 -6.88
C ALA A 211 0.02 -13.81 -6.89
N ALA A 212 -0.70 -13.47 -7.96
CA ALA A 212 -1.98 -14.11 -8.31
C ALA A 212 -1.88 -14.82 -9.66
N LEU A 213 -2.69 -15.87 -9.84
CA LEU A 213 -2.85 -16.57 -11.11
C LEU A 213 -4.32 -16.65 -11.48
N ALA A 214 -4.65 -16.25 -12.71
CA ALA A 214 -6.01 -16.24 -13.23
C ALA A 214 -6.13 -17.06 -14.51
N LEU A 215 -7.03 -18.04 -14.54
CA LEU A 215 -7.51 -18.68 -15.76
C LEU A 215 -8.79 -17.96 -16.19
N ASP A 216 -8.65 -16.88 -16.95
CA ASP A 216 -9.78 -16.14 -17.50
C ASP A 216 -9.30 -15.21 -18.64
N ARG A 217 -10.19 -14.91 -19.58
CA ARG A 217 -10.00 -13.95 -20.67
C ARG A 217 -10.25 -12.50 -20.25
N ASP A 218 -11.03 -12.28 -19.19
CA ASP A 218 -11.47 -10.96 -18.73
C ASP A 218 -11.14 -10.81 -17.24
N ILE A 219 -10.01 -10.18 -16.93
CA ILE A 219 -9.50 -10.04 -15.55
C ILE A 219 -9.21 -8.59 -15.16
N GLU A 220 -9.46 -7.63 -16.04
CA GLU A 220 -9.06 -6.24 -15.91
C GLU A 220 -9.57 -5.63 -14.60
N SER A 221 -10.82 -5.94 -14.23
CA SER A 221 -11.39 -5.51 -12.94
C SER A 221 -10.72 -6.18 -11.74
N SER A 222 -10.36 -7.47 -11.83
CA SER A 222 -9.63 -8.17 -10.77
C SER A 222 -8.19 -7.67 -10.64
N VAL A 223 -7.52 -7.37 -11.75
CA VAL A 223 -6.20 -6.73 -11.77
C VAL A 223 -6.27 -5.38 -11.06
N ALA A 224 -7.24 -4.53 -11.38
CA ALA A 224 -7.41 -3.24 -10.72
C ALA A 224 -7.60 -3.37 -9.20
N VAL A 225 -8.43 -4.33 -8.74
CA VAL A 225 -8.66 -4.59 -7.31
C VAL A 225 -7.40 -5.11 -6.61
N LEU A 226 -6.67 -6.05 -7.23
CA LEU A 226 -5.44 -6.60 -6.66
C LEU A 226 -4.32 -5.56 -6.62
N THR A 227 -4.16 -4.76 -7.68
CA THR A 227 -3.25 -3.62 -7.72
C THR A 227 -3.58 -2.61 -6.63
N PHE A 228 -4.87 -2.32 -6.42
CA PHE A 228 -5.31 -1.42 -5.35
C PHE A 228 -5.01 -1.98 -3.96
N ALA A 229 -5.28 -3.26 -3.70
CA ALA A 229 -4.95 -3.90 -2.42
C ALA A 229 -3.44 -3.90 -2.15
N ASN A 230 -2.60 -4.07 -3.18
CA ASN A 230 -1.15 -3.95 -3.05
C ASN A 230 -0.70 -2.52 -2.73
N LEU A 231 -1.34 -1.52 -3.36
CA LEU A 231 -1.10 -0.12 -3.05
C LEU A 231 -1.52 0.23 -1.61
N GLU A 232 -2.65 -0.30 -1.14
CA GLU A 232 -3.09 -0.12 0.24
C GLU A 232 -2.10 -0.71 1.24
N LEU A 233 -1.57 -1.92 0.97
CA LEU A 233 -0.51 -2.51 1.77
C LEU A 233 0.71 -1.59 1.88
N LEU A 234 1.14 -1.00 0.76
CA LEU A 234 2.23 -0.03 0.76
C LEU A 234 1.92 1.17 1.68
N GLU A 235 0.76 1.79 1.52
CA GLU A 235 0.38 2.97 2.31
C GLU A 235 0.37 2.67 3.81
N LEU A 236 -0.13 1.49 4.21
CA LEU A 236 -0.08 1.03 5.59
C LEU A 236 1.36 0.86 6.08
N ARG A 237 2.25 0.27 5.28
CA ARG A 237 3.68 0.15 5.65
C ARG A 237 4.38 1.49 5.76
N VAL A 238 4.08 2.43 4.87
CA VAL A 238 4.63 3.79 4.93
C VAL A 238 4.12 4.51 6.18
N LEU A 239 2.83 4.38 6.49
CA LEU A 239 2.25 4.95 7.71
C LEU A 239 2.85 4.32 8.97
N ASP A 240 3.04 3.01 8.98
CA ASP A 240 3.65 2.27 10.10
C ASP A 240 5.09 2.74 10.37
N ALA A 241 5.90 2.88 9.31
CA ALA A 241 7.26 3.41 9.43
C ALA A 241 7.28 4.86 9.94
N ARG A 242 6.38 5.72 9.42
CA ARG A 242 6.22 7.10 9.92
C ARG A 242 5.82 7.11 11.40
N LEU A 243 4.93 6.21 11.84
CA LEU A 243 4.52 6.12 13.24
C LEU A 243 5.64 5.63 14.16
N ASP A 244 6.51 4.75 13.69
CA ASP A 244 7.70 4.33 14.44
C ASP A 244 8.65 5.50 14.67
N ASP A 245 8.95 6.29 13.62
CA ASP A 245 9.76 7.50 13.75
C ASP A 245 9.15 8.48 14.79
N LEU A 246 7.82 8.61 14.79
CA LEU A 246 7.10 9.47 15.74
C LEU A 246 7.15 8.95 17.19
N LEU A 247 7.05 7.64 17.37
CA LEU A 247 7.16 7.02 18.69
C LEU A 247 8.57 7.18 19.26
N ASP A 248 9.60 7.01 18.42
CA ASP A 248 10.99 7.23 18.80
C ASP A 248 11.24 8.70 19.18
N GLU A 249 10.77 9.66 18.37
CA GLU A 249 10.85 11.10 18.69
C GLU A 249 10.13 11.43 20.01
N ALA A 250 8.95 10.86 20.24
CA ALA A 250 8.18 11.08 21.46
C ALA A 250 8.89 10.48 22.70
N TYR A 251 9.48 9.29 22.56
CA TYR A 251 10.20 8.62 23.64
C TYR A 251 11.47 9.38 24.03
N ASP A 252 12.27 9.81 23.06
CA ASP A 252 13.49 10.59 23.29
C ASP A 252 13.18 11.91 24.00
N THR A 253 12.08 12.56 23.60
CA THR A 253 11.61 13.81 24.21
C THR A 253 11.26 13.62 25.68
N VAL A 254 10.56 12.53 26.03
CA VAL A 254 10.14 12.24 27.41
C VAL A 254 11.30 11.76 28.28
N SER A 255 12.25 11.04 27.70
CA SER A 255 13.36 10.40 28.42
C SER A 255 14.52 11.35 28.73
N ASN A 256 14.63 12.49 28.04
CA ASN A 256 15.72 13.44 28.25
C ASN A 256 15.66 14.11 29.65
N PRO A 257 16.73 14.05 30.49
CA PRO A 257 16.74 14.70 31.81
C PRO A 257 16.53 16.22 31.75
N GLY A 258 17.00 16.87 30.67
CA GLY A 258 16.82 18.31 30.43
C GLY A 258 15.38 18.71 30.11
N TRP A 259 14.54 17.77 29.66
CA TRP A 259 13.12 18.01 29.40
C TRP A 259 12.39 18.41 30.69
N ARG A 260 12.67 17.75 31.82
CA ARG A 260 12.03 18.10 33.11
C ARG A 260 12.32 19.52 33.56
N ALA A 261 13.52 20.03 33.24
CA ALA A 261 13.97 21.40 33.50
C ALA A 261 13.38 22.40 32.50
N ALA A 262 13.31 22.05 31.21
CA ALA A 262 12.75 22.87 30.14
C ALA A 262 11.21 23.01 30.19
N VAL A 263 10.50 22.02 30.75
CA VAL A 263 9.06 22.09 31.07
C VAL A 263 8.75 23.24 32.05
N GLY A 264 9.71 23.69 32.85
CA GLY A 264 9.57 24.86 33.70
C GLY A 264 9.64 26.21 32.98
N MET A 265 10.16 26.28 31.75
CA MET A 265 10.48 27.53 31.04
C MET A 265 9.75 27.74 29.70
N GLY A 266 8.70 26.96 29.40
CA GLY A 266 7.86 27.15 28.20
C GLY A 266 8.39 26.51 26.90
N ALA A 267 9.62 25.99 26.88
CA ALA A 267 10.20 25.25 25.74
C ALA A 267 9.55 23.86 25.52
N SER A 268 8.80 23.35 26.50
CA SER A 268 8.01 22.10 26.39
C SER A 268 6.78 22.26 25.49
N ALA A 269 6.18 23.46 25.42
CA ALA A 269 4.95 23.68 24.64
C ALA A 269 5.17 23.51 23.13
N SER A 270 6.35 23.82 22.60
CA SER A 270 6.66 23.63 21.17
C SER A 270 6.82 22.17 20.78
N HIS A 271 7.43 21.34 21.63
CA HIS A 271 7.64 19.92 21.40
C HIS A 271 6.31 19.14 21.51
N VAL A 272 5.50 19.48 22.50
CA VAL A 272 4.13 18.95 22.68
C VAL A 272 3.25 19.30 21.48
N ARG A 273 3.33 20.55 20.99
CA ARG A 273 2.60 20.97 19.80
C ARG A 273 3.08 20.26 18.53
N ARG A 274 4.38 19.95 18.40
CA ARG A 274 4.93 19.15 17.29
C ARG A 274 4.37 17.72 17.30
N ILE A 275 4.39 17.04 18.44
CA ILE A 275 3.81 15.69 18.59
C ILE A 275 2.31 15.69 18.25
N ALA A 276 1.56 16.69 18.73
CA ALA A 276 0.14 16.82 18.40
C ALA A 276 -0.11 17.03 16.90
N HIS A 277 0.72 17.84 16.22
CA HIS A 277 0.62 18.01 14.78
C HIS A 277 0.88 16.72 14.01
N LEU A 278 1.90 15.96 14.42
CA LEU A 278 2.26 14.71 13.75
C LEU A 278 1.20 13.62 13.97
N GLN A 279 0.57 13.59 15.16
CA GLN A 279 -0.58 12.73 15.44
C GLN A 279 -1.77 13.05 14.52
N VAL A 280 -2.10 14.33 14.35
CA VAL A 280 -3.17 14.75 13.44
C VAL A 280 -2.84 14.39 12.00
N ASP A 281 -1.60 14.62 11.57
CA ASP A 281 -1.15 14.24 10.22
C ASP A 281 -1.27 12.73 9.99
N ALA A 282 -0.89 11.90 10.95
CA ALA A 282 -1.02 10.43 10.87
C ALA A 282 -2.48 9.96 10.85
N ALA A 283 -3.36 10.59 11.65
CA ALA A 283 -4.79 10.28 11.64
C ALA A 283 -5.47 10.67 10.32
N VAL A 284 -5.07 11.81 9.74
CA VAL A 284 -5.56 12.25 8.41
C VAL A 284 -5.10 11.28 7.33
N LEU A 285 -3.84 10.84 7.34
CA LEU A 285 -3.33 9.83 6.41
C LEU A 285 -4.10 8.51 6.55
N TYR A 286 -4.33 8.04 7.78
CA TYR A 286 -5.12 6.83 8.02
C TYR A 286 -6.56 6.93 7.49
N GLU A 287 -7.22 8.08 7.69
CA GLU A 287 -8.55 8.35 7.13
C GLU A 287 -8.54 8.42 5.60
N GLN A 288 -7.48 8.97 4.99
CA GLN A 288 -7.35 9.02 3.53
C GLN A 288 -7.23 7.62 2.92
N VAL A 289 -6.38 6.76 3.50
CA VAL A 289 -6.24 5.36 3.09
C VAL A 289 -7.58 4.63 3.22
N ASN A 290 -8.28 4.77 4.35
CA ASN A 290 -9.55 4.07 4.58
C ASN A 290 -10.73 4.60 3.76
N ASN A 291 -10.77 5.90 3.45
CA ASN A 291 -11.87 6.46 2.66
C ASN A 291 -11.82 6.02 1.19
N ALA A 292 -10.65 5.67 0.65
CA ALA A 292 -10.51 5.10 -0.69
C ALA A 292 -11.19 3.70 -0.83
N ILE A 293 -11.47 3.02 0.29
CA ILE A 293 -11.97 1.64 0.36
C ILE A 293 -13.49 1.53 0.14
N LYS A 294 -14.23 2.63 -0.11
CA LYS A 294 -15.71 2.64 -0.21
C LYS A 294 -16.29 1.95 -1.47
N LEU A 295 -15.59 0.97 -2.05
CA LEU A 295 -15.61 0.80 -3.49
C LEU A 295 -15.55 -0.62 -4.01
N LEU A 296 -16.57 -1.41 -3.65
CA LEU A 296 -16.80 -2.70 -4.28
C LEU A 296 -18.31 -2.86 -4.48
N GLY A 297 -18.86 -2.14 -5.46
CA GLY A 297 -20.29 -2.25 -5.80
C GLY A 297 -20.63 -3.51 -6.60
N ASP A 298 -19.63 -4.25 -7.07
CA ASP A 298 -19.78 -5.61 -7.55
C ASP A 298 -19.46 -6.63 -6.43
N GLN A 299 -20.37 -7.58 -6.20
CA GLN A 299 -20.25 -8.58 -5.13
C GLN A 299 -19.05 -9.52 -5.31
N PHE A 300 -18.67 -9.84 -6.56
CA PHE A 300 -17.50 -10.66 -6.85
C PHE A 300 -16.21 -9.88 -6.60
N LEU A 301 -16.10 -8.64 -7.07
CA LEU A 301 -14.95 -7.79 -6.74
C LEU A 301 -14.82 -7.56 -5.23
N ALA A 302 -15.94 -7.41 -4.52
CA ALA A 302 -15.99 -7.36 -3.06
C ALA A 302 -15.39 -8.61 -2.39
N ARG A 303 -15.55 -9.77 -3.02
CA ARG A 303 -14.93 -11.02 -2.56
C ARG A 303 -13.45 -11.08 -2.92
N VAL A 304 -13.06 -10.64 -4.12
CA VAL A 304 -11.65 -10.56 -4.55
C VAL A 304 -10.84 -9.74 -3.58
N TYR A 305 -11.25 -8.49 -3.33
CA TYR A 305 -10.58 -7.60 -2.37
C TYR A 305 -10.47 -8.24 -0.98
N ARG A 306 -11.58 -8.73 -0.41
CA ARG A 306 -11.56 -9.34 0.92
C ARG A 306 -10.64 -10.56 1.03
N VAL A 307 -10.48 -11.33 -0.05
CA VAL A 307 -9.51 -12.44 -0.09
C VAL A 307 -8.09 -11.88 -0.16
N ALA A 308 -7.85 -10.89 -1.02
CA ALA A 308 -6.55 -10.20 -1.12
C ALA A 308 -6.14 -9.54 0.20
N SER A 309 -7.00 -8.73 0.84
CA SER A 309 -6.71 -8.06 2.10
C SER A 309 -6.36 -9.04 3.22
N ARG A 310 -7.01 -10.21 3.27
CA ARG A 310 -6.64 -11.26 4.21
C ARG A 310 -5.29 -11.87 3.87
N ARG A 311 -5.06 -12.17 2.59
CA ARG A 311 -3.79 -12.75 2.15
C ARG A 311 -2.62 -11.80 2.39
N PHE A 312 -2.85 -10.50 2.21
CA PHE A 312 -1.90 -9.41 2.41
C PHE A 312 -1.82 -8.94 3.88
N HIS A 313 -2.52 -9.60 4.80
CA HIS A 313 -2.53 -9.25 6.23
C HIS A 313 -2.88 -7.77 6.52
N ILE A 314 -3.64 -7.10 5.65
CA ILE A 314 -4.00 -5.67 5.76
C ILE A 314 -4.65 -5.37 7.11
N GLY A 315 -5.56 -6.23 7.58
CA GLY A 315 -6.22 -6.04 8.89
C GLY A 315 -5.27 -6.16 10.09
N GLU A 316 -4.16 -6.89 9.96
CA GLU A 316 -3.14 -6.97 11.02
C GLU A 316 -2.32 -5.68 11.09
N TRP A 317 -1.96 -5.13 9.92
CA TRP A 317 -1.34 -3.81 9.79
C TRP A 317 -2.23 -2.72 10.38
N ASP A 318 -3.51 -2.68 10.02
CA ASP A 318 -4.48 -1.74 10.60
C ASP A 318 -4.50 -1.79 12.12
N THR A 319 -4.60 -3.01 12.67
CA THR A 319 -4.64 -3.19 14.13
C THR A 319 -3.34 -2.72 14.77
N SER A 320 -2.19 -2.95 14.12
CA SER A 320 -0.89 -2.47 14.60
C SER A 320 -0.80 -0.95 14.61
N ILE A 321 -1.21 -0.31 13.52
CA ILE A 321 -1.21 1.15 13.34
C ILE A 321 -2.13 1.82 14.37
N LEU A 322 -3.33 1.30 14.59
CA LEU A 322 -4.26 1.83 15.60
C LEU A 322 -3.68 1.75 17.02
N ARG A 323 -2.96 0.66 17.35
CA ARG A 323 -2.25 0.54 18.64
C ARG A 323 -1.11 1.56 18.77
N LYS A 324 -0.33 1.77 17.71
CA LYS A 324 0.74 2.78 17.68
C LYS A 324 0.18 4.19 17.85
N LEU A 325 -0.88 4.56 17.10
CA LEU A 325 -1.60 5.83 17.25
C LEU A 325 -2.11 6.06 18.67
N SER A 326 -2.75 5.06 19.28
CA SER A 326 -3.22 5.16 20.68
C SER A 326 -2.06 5.33 21.66
N THR A 327 -0.91 4.71 21.41
CA THR A 327 0.28 4.86 22.25
C THR A 327 0.84 6.28 22.17
N VAL A 328 0.93 6.86 20.97
CA VAL A 328 1.31 8.27 20.77
C VAL A 328 0.36 9.20 21.53
N GLU A 329 -0.96 8.97 21.44
CA GLU A 329 -1.98 9.75 22.15
C GLU A 329 -1.80 9.68 23.67
N GLN A 330 -1.53 8.49 24.22
CA GLN A 330 -1.31 8.30 25.66
C GLN A 330 -0.04 8.99 26.16
N ILE A 331 1.04 8.96 25.37
CA ILE A 331 2.28 9.68 25.70
C ILE A 331 2.00 11.19 25.73
N TYR A 332 1.29 11.70 24.71
CA TYR A 332 0.90 13.11 24.65
C TYR A 332 0.04 13.52 25.86
N ALA A 333 -1.00 12.75 26.19
CA ALA A 333 -1.88 13.04 27.33
C ALA A 333 -1.10 13.11 28.64
N LYS A 334 -0.23 12.13 28.92
CA LYS A 334 0.63 12.13 30.12
C LYS A 334 1.56 13.34 30.19
N VAL A 335 2.11 13.74 29.04
CA VAL A 335 2.98 14.91 28.96
C VAL A 335 2.20 16.20 29.26
N ASN A 336 0.97 16.33 28.75
CA ASN A 336 0.14 17.50 28.96
C ASN A 336 -0.41 17.60 30.40
N ASP A 337 -0.82 16.47 31.00
CA ASP A 337 -1.33 16.42 32.38
C ASP A 337 -0.28 16.85 33.40
N GLY A 338 1.00 16.54 33.16
CA GLY A 338 2.12 17.01 33.98
C GLY A 338 2.25 18.54 34.04
N GLN A 339 1.80 19.27 33.01
CA GLN A 339 1.79 20.73 33.03
C GLN A 339 0.62 21.32 33.85
N ALA A 340 -0.55 20.68 33.82
CA ALA A 340 -1.72 21.12 34.59
C ALA A 340 -1.48 20.96 36.10
N ALA A 341 -0.93 19.82 36.52
CA ALA A 341 -0.55 19.57 37.91
C ALA A 341 0.51 20.57 38.41
N ARG A 342 1.54 20.85 37.60
CA ARG A 342 2.58 21.84 37.95
C ARG A 342 2.03 23.27 38.04
N ARG A 343 1.10 23.68 37.17
CA ARG A 343 0.46 25.01 37.28
C ARG A 343 -0.33 25.15 38.59
N MET A 344 -0.98 24.08 39.03
CA MET A 344 -1.67 24.04 40.32
C MET A 344 -0.67 24.17 41.48
N GLU A 345 0.46 23.45 41.41
CA GLU A 345 1.55 23.55 42.40
C GLU A 345 2.19 24.95 42.43
N TYR A 346 2.43 25.57 41.27
CA TYR A 346 2.95 26.95 41.20
C TYR A 346 1.96 27.97 41.78
N LEU A 347 0.66 27.82 41.53
CA LEU A 347 -0.36 28.66 42.17
C LEU A 347 -0.35 28.47 43.68
N GLU A 348 -0.15 27.24 44.17
CA GLU A 348 -0.01 26.96 45.60
C GLU A 348 1.24 27.65 46.19
N TRP A 349 2.40 27.54 45.54
CA TRP A 349 3.62 28.23 45.97
C TRP A 349 3.48 29.75 45.96
N ILE A 350 2.81 30.33 44.95
CA ILE A 350 2.53 31.77 44.89
C ILE A 350 1.65 32.19 46.07
N ILE A 351 0.61 31.41 46.41
CA ILE A 351 -0.26 31.67 47.57
C ILE A 351 0.54 31.58 48.87
N ILE A 352 1.34 30.52 49.04
CA ILE A 352 2.20 30.34 50.23
C ILE A 352 3.18 31.51 50.37
N LEU A 353 3.80 31.95 49.27
CA LEU A 353 4.73 33.07 49.27
C LEU A 353 4.03 34.40 49.61
N LEU A 354 2.85 34.64 49.04
CA LEU A 354 2.03 35.83 49.35
C LEU A 354 1.68 35.89 50.85
N ILE A 355 1.26 34.76 51.43
CA ILE A 355 0.95 34.65 52.86
C ILE A 355 2.21 34.87 53.70
N ALA A 356 3.33 34.25 53.34
CA ALA A 356 4.59 34.41 54.07
C ALA A 356 5.07 35.88 54.07
N VAL A 357 4.98 36.57 52.94
CA VAL A 357 5.31 38.00 52.82
C VAL A 357 4.38 38.86 53.68
N GLU A 358 3.08 38.58 53.68
CA GLU A 358 2.10 39.29 54.49
C GLU A 358 2.37 39.13 56.00
N VAL A 359 2.69 37.92 56.46
CA VAL A 359 3.04 37.63 57.86
C VAL A 359 4.32 38.38 58.27
N VAL A 360 5.36 38.36 57.44
CA VAL A 360 6.62 39.09 57.72
C VAL A 360 6.37 40.58 57.79
N MET A 361 5.59 41.15 56.86
CA MET A 361 5.22 42.56 56.87
C MET A 361 4.36 42.94 58.08
N SER A 362 3.51 42.03 58.56
CA SER A 362 2.71 42.23 59.77
C SER A 362 3.52 42.15 61.05
N LEU A 363 4.64 41.41 61.08
CA LEU A 363 5.53 41.31 62.24
C LEU A 363 6.56 42.45 62.31
N LEU A 364 6.81 43.11 61.18
CA LEU A 364 7.73 44.27 61.08
C LEU A 364 7.03 45.63 61.28
N ARG A 365 5.70 45.64 61.43
CA ARG A 365 4.89 46.78 61.88
C ARG A 365 4.57 46.63 63.36
#